data_AF-A0A7X1FDY9-F1
#
_entry.id   AF-A0A7X1FDY9-F1
#
_cell.length_a   1.000
_cell.length_b   1.000
_cell.length_c   1.000
_cell.angle_alpha   90.00
_cell.angle_beta   90.00
_cell.angle_gamma   90.00
#
_symmetry.space_group_name_H-M   'P 1'
#
loop_
_entity.id
_entity.type
_entity.pdbx_description
1 polymer ?
#
loop_
_entity_poly.entity_id
_entity_poly.type
_entity_poly.pdbx_seq_one_letter_code
_entity_poly.pdbx_strand_id
1 'polypeptide(L)'
;MIAVLDTLVAVRRAAMDLLARREHGRVELTRKLRQRGASPEMIDTALDRLTEEGLLSESRYLESFISYRARSGYGPMRIREELGQRGLQRSDIELALRECGIDWQEQLRDVWQRKFAGQLPADARERARQGRFLAYRGYPVEMINRVLSRRGLDD
;
A
#
# COMPACT_ATOMS: atom_id res chain seq x y z
N MET A 1 -7.72 -17.62 25.21
CA MET A 1 -9.14 -17.43 24.84
C MET A 1 -9.25 -16.19 23.98
N ILE A 2 -9.67 -16.34 22.72
CA ILE A 2 -10.11 -15.17 21.94
C ILE A 2 -11.41 -14.72 22.59
N ALA A 3 -11.47 -13.49 23.10
CA ALA A 3 -12.73 -12.93 23.57
C ALA A 3 -13.71 -12.95 22.39
N VAL A 4 -14.78 -13.72 22.54
CA VAL A 4 -15.85 -13.78 21.53
C VAL A 4 -16.48 -12.40 21.48
N LEU A 5 -16.51 -11.80 20.29
CA LEU A 5 -17.18 -10.52 20.07
C LEU A 5 -18.67 -10.75 19.84
N ASP A 6 -19.41 -10.93 20.93
CA ASP A 6 -20.84 -11.30 20.96
C ASP A 6 -21.80 -10.11 21.02
N THR A 7 -21.28 -8.89 21.19
CA THR A 7 -22.08 -7.66 21.26
C THR A 7 -21.55 -6.59 20.31
N LEU A 8 -22.45 -5.73 19.81
CA LEU A 8 -22.08 -4.61 18.93
C LEU A 8 -21.07 -3.66 19.60
N VAL A 9 -21.18 -3.45 20.91
CA VAL A 9 -20.25 -2.62 21.68
C VAL A 9 -18.85 -3.24 21.70
N ALA A 10 -18.74 -4.56 21.89
CA ALA A 10 -17.46 -5.25 21.85
C ALA A 10 -16.83 -5.22 20.45
N VAL A 11 -17.62 -5.45 19.40
CA VAL A 11 -17.17 -5.35 18.00
C VAL A 11 -16.64 -3.95 17.69
N ARG A 12 -17.41 -2.92 18.03
CA ARG A 12 -17.02 -1.52 17.81
C ARG A 12 -15.76 -1.16 18.59
N ARG A 13 -15.65 -1.51 19.87
CA ARG A 13 -14.44 -1.27 20.67
C ARG A 13 -13.23 -1.95 20.04
N ALA A 14 -13.36 -3.21 19.64
CA ALA A 14 -12.29 -3.96 18.99
C ALA A 14 -11.85 -3.34 17.66
N ALA A 15 -12.76 -2.75 16.89
CA ALA A 15 -12.46 -2.02 15.66
C ALA A 15 -11.77 -0.68 15.96
N MET A 16 -12.25 0.07 16.95
CA MET A 16 -11.62 1.32 17.40
C MET A 16 -10.19 1.09 17.93
N ASP A 17 -9.96 0.01 18.68
CA ASP A 17 -8.61 -0.36 19.16
C ASP A 17 -7.64 -0.66 18.01
N LEU A 18 -8.15 -1.17 16.88
CA LEU A 18 -7.35 -1.38 15.67
C LEU A 18 -7.07 -0.04 14.96
N LEU A 19 -8.11 0.78 14.78
CA LEU A 19 -8.02 2.10 14.14
C LEU A 19 -7.11 3.07 14.92
N ALA A 20 -7.10 3.00 16.24
CA ALA A 20 -6.23 3.81 17.10
C ALA A 20 -4.74 3.55 16.87
N ARG A 21 -4.36 2.39 16.33
CA ARG A 21 -2.95 2.05 16.06
C ARG A 21 -2.49 2.51 14.69
N ARG A 22 -3.38 2.48 13.70
CA ARG A 22 -3.17 2.96 12.32
C ARG A 22 -4.48 2.91 11.54
N GLU A 23 -4.48 3.56 10.39
CA GLU A 23 -5.53 3.40 9.39
C GLU A 23 -5.71 1.93 8.99
N HIS A 24 -6.97 1.53 8.82
CA HIS A 24 -7.38 0.20 8.36
C HIS A 24 -8.49 0.34 7.33
N GLY A 25 -8.46 -0.48 6.29
CA GLY A 25 -9.57 -0.59 5.33
C GLY A 25 -10.70 -1.46 5.88
N ARG A 26 -11.91 -1.28 5.35
CA ARG A 26 -13.10 -2.05 5.73
C ARG A 26 -12.88 -3.56 5.60
N VAL A 27 -12.36 -4.02 4.46
CA VAL A 27 -12.08 -5.44 4.22
C VAL A 27 -11.10 -6.01 5.26
N GLU A 28 -10.09 -5.23 5.65
CA GLU A 28 -9.12 -5.64 6.66
C GLU A 28 -9.76 -5.80 8.04
N LEU A 29 -10.59 -4.83 8.45
CA LEU A 29 -11.32 -4.87 9.72
C LEU A 29 -12.32 -6.02 9.75
N THR A 30 -13.12 -6.21 8.69
CA THR A 30 -14.08 -7.31 8.58
C THR A 30 -13.38 -8.65 8.81
N ARG A 31 -12.25 -8.90 8.13
CA ARG A 31 -11.48 -10.13 8.32
C ARG A 31 -11.00 -10.30 9.77
N LYS A 32 -10.43 -9.26 10.38
CA LYS A 32 -9.91 -9.32 11.75
C LYS A 32 -11.01 -9.53 12.79
N LEU A 33 -12.16 -8.89 12.60
CA LEU A 33 -13.32 -9.03 13.50
C LEU A 33 -13.97 -10.41 13.37
N ARG A 34 -14.09 -10.96 12.15
CA ARG A 34 -14.54 -12.34 11.92
C ARG A 34 -13.63 -13.36 12.61
N GLN A 35 -12.30 -13.18 12.51
CA GLN A 35 -11.33 -14.03 13.21
C GLN A 35 -11.46 -13.96 14.74
N ARG A 36 -12.08 -12.90 15.28
CA ARG A 36 -12.39 -12.73 16.70
C ARG A 36 -13.82 -13.20 17.07
N GLY A 37 -14.53 -13.83 16.15
CA GLY A 37 -15.85 -14.43 16.40
C GLY A 37 -17.04 -13.48 16.27
N ALA A 38 -16.86 -12.28 15.72
CA ALA A 38 -17.99 -11.39 15.42
C ALA A 38 -18.82 -11.90 14.24
N SER A 39 -20.15 -11.79 14.33
CA SER A 39 -21.04 -12.12 13.21
C SER A 39 -20.94 -11.08 12.08
N PRO A 40 -21.20 -11.45 10.81
CA PRO A 40 -21.20 -10.52 9.69
C PRO A 40 -22.07 -9.28 9.93
N GLU A 41 -23.27 -9.47 10.49
CA GLU A 41 -24.25 -8.42 10.71
C GLU A 41 -23.76 -7.38 11.73
N MET A 42 -23.14 -7.83 12.83
CA MET A 42 -22.56 -6.93 13.83
C MET A 42 -21.35 -6.18 13.30
N ILE A 43 -20.54 -6.84 12.45
CA ILE A 43 -19.39 -6.20 11.81
C ILE A 43 -19.87 -5.08 10.91
N ASP A 44 -20.79 -5.36 9.99
CA ASP A 44 -21.25 -4.37 9.02
C ASP A 44 -21.89 -3.19 9.74
N THR A 45 -22.77 -3.45 10.72
CA THR A 45 -23.39 -2.39 11.54
C THR A 45 -22.35 -1.53 12.27
N ALA A 46 -21.31 -2.14 12.86
CA ALA A 46 -20.29 -1.39 13.59
C ALA A 46 -19.41 -0.56 12.65
N LEU A 47 -19.00 -1.14 11.52
CA LEU A 47 -18.13 -0.46 10.54
C LEU A 47 -18.87 0.65 9.81
N ASP A 48 -20.17 0.50 9.54
CA ASP A 48 -21.01 1.55 8.94
C ASP A 48 -21.06 2.78 9.84
N ARG A 49 -21.36 2.60 11.13
CA ARG A 49 -21.31 3.70 12.10
C ARG A 49 -19.94 4.37 12.20
N LEU A 50 -18.86 3.57 12.19
CA LEU A 50 -17.50 4.13 12.20
C LEU A 50 -17.19 4.92 10.92
N THR A 51 -17.75 4.53 9.77
CA THR A 51 -17.65 5.29 8.52
C THR A 51 -18.44 6.59 8.60
N GLU A 52 -19.69 6.55 9.08
CA GLU A 52 -20.54 7.73 9.26
C GLU A 52 -19.90 8.78 10.19
N GLU A 53 -19.26 8.33 11.27
CA GLU A 53 -18.52 9.18 12.21
C GLU A 53 -17.16 9.64 11.67
N GLY A 54 -16.77 9.20 10.47
CA GLY A 54 -15.48 9.53 9.85
C GLY A 54 -14.27 8.84 10.48
N LEU A 55 -14.47 7.90 11.42
CA LEU A 55 -13.40 7.15 12.09
C LEU A 55 -12.80 6.06 11.18
N LEU A 56 -13.62 5.43 10.34
CA LEU A 56 -13.19 4.52 9.28
C LEU A 56 -13.25 5.22 7.92
N SER A 57 -12.11 5.37 7.26
CA SER A 57 -12.02 6.03 5.95
C SER A 57 -11.15 5.22 4.98
N GLU A 58 -11.72 4.89 3.83
CA GLU A 58 -11.00 4.15 2.79
C GLU A 58 -9.94 5.01 2.09
N SER A 59 -10.19 6.31 1.90
CA SER A 59 -9.21 7.25 1.34
C SER A 59 -7.99 7.41 2.24
N ARG A 60 -8.18 7.65 3.55
CA ARG A 60 -7.05 7.73 4.50
C ARG A 60 -6.27 6.42 4.58
N TYR A 61 -6.96 5.28 4.47
CA TYR A 61 -6.30 3.99 4.39
C TYR A 61 -5.44 3.84 3.13
N LEU A 62 -5.96 4.21 1.95
CA LEU A 62 -5.22 4.20 0.69
C LEU A 62 -3.97 5.09 0.77
N GLU A 63 -4.14 6.35 1.20
CA GLU A 63 -3.04 7.31 1.35
C GLU A 63 -1.95 6.79 2.30
N SER A 64 -2.35 6.33 3.49
CA SER A 64 -1.44 5.78 4.48
C SER A 64 -0.70 4.56 3.94
N PHE A 65 -1.39 3.68 3.22
CA PHE A 65 -0.78 2.50 2.64
C PHE A 65 0.22 2.83 1.54
N ILE A 66 -0.15 3.71 0.60
CA ILE A 66 0.73 4.17 -0.48
C ILE A 66 2.00 4.79 0.12
N SER A 67 1.86 5.71 1.08
CA SER A 67 3.01 6.34 1.75
C SER A 67 3.91 5.32 2.43
N TYR A 68 3.33 4.35 3.16
CA TYR A 68 4.09 3.29 3.82
C TYR A 68 4.89 2.44 2.83
N ARG A 69 4.27 2.02 1.72
CA ARG A 69 4.93 1.19 0.71
C ARG A 69 5.98 1.95 -0.09
N ALA A 70 5.72 3.21 -0.42
CA ALA A 70 6.70 4.08 -1.07
C ALA A 70 7.95 4.25 -0.20
N ARG A 71 7.80 4.54 1.11
CA ARG A 71 8.94 4.60 2.06
C ARG A 71 9.72 3.29 2.14
N SER A 72 9.03 2.16 1.92
CA SER A 72 9.65 0.82 1.85
C SER A 72 10.35 0.53 0.51
N GLY A 73 10.35 1.49 -0.43
CA GLY A 73 11.00 1.40 -1.73
C GLY A 73 10.24 0.55 -2.75
N TYR A 74 8.91 0.51 -2.65
CA TYR A 74 8.04 -0.11 -3.63
C TYR A 74 7.39 0.97 -4.51
N GLY A 75 7.34 0.69 -5.81
CA GLY A 75 6.76 1.52 -6.84
C GLY A 75 5.27 1.29 -7.06
N PRO A 76 4.64 2.11 -7.92
CA PRO A 76 3.19 2.21 -8.03
C PRO A 76 2.53 0.92 -8.55
N MET A 77 3.20 0.13 -9.39
CA MET A 77 2.60 -1.11 -9.92
C MET A 77 2.42 -2.16 -8.82
N ARG A 78 3.40 -2.29 -7.92
CA ARG A 78 3.33 -3.24 -6.82
C ARG A 78 2.30 -2.80 -5.77
N ILE A 79 2.24 -1.51 -5.49
CA ILE A 79 1.25 -0.94 -4.57
C ILE A 79 -0.16 -1.20 -5.10
N ARG A 80 -0.41 -0.96 -6.39
CA ARG A 80 -1.68 -1.26 -7.04
C ARG A 80 -2.07 -2.73 -6.92
N GLU A 81 -1.12 -3.63 -7.19
CA GLU A 81 -1.35 -5.08 -7.09
C GLU A 81 -1.75 -5.48 -5.65
N GLU A 82 -1.00 -5.00 -4.65
CA GLU A 82 -1.24 -5.31 -3.24
C GLU A 82 -2.58 -4.75 -2.73
N LEU A 83 -2.98 -3.56 -3.18
CA LEU A 83 -4.28 -2.98 -2.87
C LEU A 83 -5.42 -3.73 -3.57
N GLY A 84 -5.23 -4.14 -4.83
CA GLY A 84 -6.20 -4.97 -5.55
C GLY A 84 -6.41 -6.34 -4.91
N GLN A 85 -5.34 -6.99 -4.44
CA GLN A 85 -5.42 -8.25 -3.70
C GLN A 85 -6.17 -8.13 -2.36
N ARG A 86 -6.30 -6.90 -1.83
CA ARG A 86 -7.10 -6.61 -0.64
C ARG A 86 -8.56 -6.30 -0.94
N GLY A 87 -8.96 -6.34 -2.22
CA GLY A 87 -10.33 -6.14 -2.65
C GLY A 87 -10.75 -4.67 -2.76
N LEU A 88 -9.81 -3.73 -2.82
CA LEU A 88 -10.13 -2.33 -3.04
C LEU A 88 -10.50 -2.06 -4.51
N GLN A 89 -11.39 -1.10 -4.73
CA GLN A 89 -11.84 -0.73 -6.07
C GLN A 89 -10.69 -0.14 -6.88
N ARG A 90 -10.61 -0.56 -8.15
CA ARG A 90 -9.55 -0.11 -9.06
C ARG A 90 -9.58 1.41 -9.27
N SER A 91 -10.76 2.02 -9.36
CA SER A 91 -10.93 3.46 -9.51
C SER A 91 -10.25 4.22 -8.37
N ASP A 92 -10.46 3.76 -7.13
CA ASP A 92 -10.03 4.47 -5.93
C ASP A 92 -8.51 4.32 -5.74
N ILE A 93 -7.98 3.14 -6.08
CA ILE A 93 -6.53 2.91 -6.13
C ILE A 93 -5.86 3.85 -7.13
N GLU A 94 -6.40 3.95 -8.35
CA GLU A 94 -5.82 4.79 -9.41
C GLU A 94 -5.95 6.29 -9.08
N LEU A 95 -7.04 6.71 -8.42
CA LEU A 95 -7.20 8.07 -7.92
C LEU A 95 -6.15 8.36 -6.83
N ALA A 96 -6.05 7.51 -5.81
CA ALA A 96 -5.11 7.71 -4.70
C ALA A 96 -3.64 7.70 -5.16
N LEU A 97 -3.27 6.82 -6.10
CA LEU A 97 -1.93 6.81 -6.70
C LEU A 97 -1.61 8.08 -7.49
N ARG A 98 -2.62 8.69 -8.12
CA ARG A 98 -2.47 9.95 -8.85
C ARG A 98 -2.31 11.14 -7.89
N GLU A 99 -3.08 11.15 -6.81
CA GLU A 99 -3.14 12.26 -5.85
C GLU A 99 -2.11 12.18 -4.73
N CYS A 100 -1.38 11.06 -4.61
CA CYS A 100 -0.41 10.86 -3.52
C CYS A 100 0.76 11.85 -3.49
N GLY A 101 0.97 12.63 -4.56
CA GLY A 101 2.05 13.63 -4.63
C GLY A 101 3.47 13.06 -4.65
N ILE A 102 3.62 11.75 -4.85
CA ILE A 102 4.93 11.09 -4.85
C ILE A 102 5.58 11.25 -6.22
N ASP A 103 6.80 11.80 -6.25
CA ASP A 103 7.68 11.68 -7.40
C ASP A 103 8.25 10.25 -7.45
N TRP A 104 7.61 9.41 -8.25
CA TRP A 104 8.02 8.02 -8.42
C TRP A 104 9.38 7.89 -9.11
N GLN A 105 9.79 8.87 -9.92
CA GLN A 105 11.08 8.85 -10.62
C GLN A 105 12.22 9.14 -9.63
N GLU A 106 12.02 10.12 -8.75
CA GLU A 106 12.94 10.40 -7.64
C GLU A 106 13.05 9.20 -6.68
N GLN A 107 11.91 8.65 -6.23
CA GLN A 107 11.91 7.45 -5.38
C GLN A 107 12.61 6.25 -6.04
N LEU A 108 12.46 6.07 -7.35
CA LEU A 108 13.16 5.03 -8.09
C LEU A 108 14.69 5.24 -8.05
N ARG A 109 15.16 6.47 -8.30
CA ARG A 109 16.59 6.82 -8.25
C ARG A 109 17.16 6.53 -6.87
N ASP A 110 16.46 6.94 -5.83
CA ASP A 110 16.79 6.67 -4.43
C ASP A 110 16.96 5.17 -4.13
N VAL A 111 15.97 4.37 -4.52
CA VAL A 111 15.98 2.91 -4.31
C VAL A 111 17.13 2.26 -5.07
N TRP A 112 17.38 2.70 -6.30
CA TRP A 112 18.48 2.23 -7.12
C TRP A 112 19.85 2.62 -6.54
N GLN A 113 20.03 3.88 -6.13
CA GLN A 113 21.25 4.36 -5.50
C GLN A 113 21.57 3.61 -4.21
N ARG A 114 20.59 3.43 -3.32
CA ARG A 114 20.79 2.65 -2.09
C ARG A 114 21.15 1.20 -2.35
N LYS A 115 20.64 0.59 -3.43
CA LYS A 115 20.88 -0.84 -3.73
C LYS A 115 22.16 -1.10 -4.53
N PHE A 116 22.50 -0.21 -5.45
CA PHE A 116 23.57 -0.40 -6.43
C PHE A 116 24.61 0.73 -6.41
N ALA A 117 24.59 1.58 -5.37
CA ALA A 117 25.50 2.72 -5.20
C ALA A 117 25.50 3.70 -6.40
N GLY A 118 24.37 3.78 -7.14
CA GLY A 118 24.26 4.61 -8.34
C GLY A 118 25.11 4.13 -9.52
N GLN A 119 25.59 2.88 -9.49
CA GLN A 119 26.43 2.34 -10.53
C GLN A 119 25.58 1.86 -11.71
N LEU A 120 25.77 2.51 -12.86
CA LEU A 120 25.17 2.05 -14.11
C LEU A 120 25.65 0.64 -14.48
N PRO A 121 24.80 -0.17 -15.13
CA PRO A 121 25.17 -1.52 -15.51
C PRO A 121 26.32 -1.51 -16.53
N ALA A 122 27.37 -2.28 -16.25
CA ALA A 122 28.55 -2.41 -17.12
C ALA A 122 28.29 -3.28 -18.36
N ASP A 123 27.36 -4.24 -18.26
CA ASP A 123 27.02 -5.18 -19.32
C ASP A 123 25.53 -5.55 -19.31
N ALA A 124 25.11 -6.38 -20.28
CA ALA A 124 23.72 -6.84 -20.40
C ALA A 124 23.26 -7.67 -19.19
N ARG A 125 24.16 -8.41 -18.53
CA ARG A 125 23.85 -9.24 -17.37
C ARG A 125 23.53 -8.37 -16.16
N GLU A 126 24.32 -7.34 -15.92
CA GLU A 126 24.11 -6.37 -14.84
C GLU A 126 22.87 -5.52 -15.13
N ARG A 127 22.64 -5.13 -16.38
CA ARG A 127 21.39 -4.44 -16.78
C ARG A 127 20.16 -5.28 -16.43
N ALA A 128 20.18 -6.57 -16.75
CA ALA A 128 19.09 -7.48 -16.41
C ALA A 128 18.94 -7.67 -14.89
N ARG A 129 20.05 -7.71 -14.14
CA ARG A 129 20.03 -7.82 -12.67
C ARG A 129 19.39 -6.59 -12.01
N GLN A 130 19.84 -5.39 -12.37
CA GLN A 130 19.30 -4.15 -11.82
C GLN A 130 17.83 -3.97 -12.26
N GLY A 131 17.53 -4.21 -13.54
CA GLY A 131 16.17 -4.13 -14.07
C GLY A 131 15.20 -5.07 -13.36
N ARG A 132 15.56 -6.35 -13.14
CA ARG A 132 14.70 -7.30 -12.41
C ARG A 132 14.43 -6.86 -10.97
N PHE A 133 15.43 -6.32 -10.28
CA PHE A 133 15.24 -5.82 -8.92
C PHE A 133 14.21 -4.67 -8.90
N LEU A 134 14.35 -3.69 -9.78
CA LEU A 134 13.46 -2.53 -9.83
C LEU A 134 12.06 -2.91 -10.32
N ALA A 135 11.95 -3.85 -11.25
CA ALA A 135 10.67 -4.40 -11.69
C ALA A 135 9.97 -5.18 -10.56
N TYR A 136 10.72 -5.97 -9.77
CA TYR A 136 10.20 -6.63 -8.57
C TYR A 136 9.71 -5.63 -7.52
N ARG A 137 10.36 -4.46 -7.43
CA ARG A 137 9.86 -3.35 -6.60
C ARG A 137 8.62 -2.68 -7.17
N GLY A 138 8.20 -2.97 -8.39
CA GLY A 138 6.97 -2.46 -8.99
C GLY A 138 7.12 -1.15 -9.73
N TYR A 139 8.31 -0.85 -10.23
CA TYR A 139 8.53 0.31 -11.09
C TYR A 139 8.31 -0.04 -12.56
N PRO A 140 7.65 0.84 -13.34
CA PRO A 140 7.46 0.67 -14.78
C PRO A 140 8.79 0.54 -15.55
N VAL A 141 8.79 -0.27 -16.60
CA VAL A 141 9.99 -0.55 -17.41
C VAL A 141 10.55 0.71 -18.05
N GLU A 142 9.70 1.66 -18.42
CA GLU A 142 10.07 2.94 -19.01
C GLU A 142 10.89 3.78 -18.02
N MET A 143 10.49 3.82 -16.74
CA MET A 143 11.21 4.54 -15.69
C MET A 143 12.54 3.86 -15.36
N ILE A 144 12.53 2.52 -15.29
CA ILE A 144 13.74 1.71 -15.10
C ILE A 144 14.74 1.99 -16.21
N ASN A 145 14.29 2.01 -17.46
CA ASN A 145 15.17 2.28 -18.60
C ASN A 145 15.79 3.67 -18.54
N ARG A 146 15.06 4.69 -18.07
CA ARG A 146 15.60 6.05 -17.87
C ARG A 146 16.71 6.05 -16.82
N VAL A 147 16.47 5.46 -15.64
CA VAL A 147 17.47 5.41 -14.54
C VAL A 147 18.71 4.61 -14.92
N LEU A 148 18.54 3.53 -15.70
CA LEU A 148 19.67 2.72 -16.19
C LEU A 148 20.30 3.25 -17.48
N SER A 149 19.96 4.47 -17.90
CA SER A 149 20.58 5.13 -19.04
C SER A 149 21.55 6.20 -18.57
N ARG A 150 22.63 6.44 -19.33
CA ARG A 150 23.60 7.51 -19.01
C ARG A 150 22.96 8.91 -18.92
N ARG A 151 21.85 9.14 -19.64
CA ARG A 151 21.10 10.41 -19.61
C ARG A 151 20.28 10.63 -18.34
N GLY A 152 20.00 9.58 -17.55
CA GLY A 152 19.16 9.70 -16.35
C GLY A 152 19.88 10.18 -15.09
N LEU A 153 21.19 10.44 -15.17
CA LEU A 153 22.02 10.99 -14.07
C LEU A 153 22.14 12.52 -14.14
N ASP A 154 21.82 13.13 -15.28
CA ASP A 154 22.03 14.56 -15.57
C ASP A 154 20.76 15.41 -15.35
N ASP A 155 19.63 14.78 -14.98
CA ASP A 155 18.31 15.36 -14.66
C ASP A 155 17.94 15.14 -13.18
#